data_AF-A0A2T4TAF0-F1
#
_entry.id   AF-A0A2T4TAF0-F1
#
_cell.length_a   1.000
_cell.length_b   1.000
_cell.length_c   1.000
_cell.angle_alpha   90.00
_cell.angle_beta   90.00
_cell.angle_gamma   90.00
#
_symmetry.space_group_name_H-M   'P 1'
#
loop_
_entity.id
_entity.type
_entity.pdbx_description
1 polymer ?
#
loop_
_entity_poly.entity_id
_entity_poly.type
_entity_poly.pdbx_seq_one_letter_code
_entity_poly.pdbx_strand_id
1 'polypeptide(L)'
;MEQLLELYTNWKGSRPSNVEKLAGAGSNREYYRLFDEDGNAVIGVIGTSRDENHAFIYLAKHFEKRRLPVPHLLAVSADELCYLQTDLGNMSLFDAIRGGREAGGRYNLAEQKLLRNAIRELPNIQLRGARGLDFSNCYPQPEFNQESVLFDLNYFKYCFLKATELDFHELKLEANFRMFAKDLTSEKMDSFLYRDFQARNIMLDKEGSPYFIDFQGGRKGPFYYDLASFLWQASAKYSFKLRRELVFEYYQSLKNYTEVPSKRHFVNRLSLFVLFRTLQVLGAYGFRGYFERKKHFIDSIPPAIQNLRDLLALGDDVFPYPYMMDMLKRLTLLPQFAHIEKPAANRTDGLKTAEKDVYKANPLDGPATFSKYDGKGPLVVRVFSFSFKKGIPEDTSGNGGGYVFDCRSTHNPGRYEPYKKITGLDEPVIRFLEDDGEILDFLKPVYKLADHHVERYMQRGFTDLMFSFGCTGGQHRSVYSAQHLAEHLNEKYGIEVHITHREQGIEQTLKAK
;
A
#
# COMPACT_ATOMS: atom_id res chain seq x y z
N MET A 1 -30.52 19.94 -16.50
CA MET A 1 -30.97 18.54 -16.42
C MET A 1 -31.80 18.13 -17.63
N GLU A 2 -32.88 18.84 -17.98
CA GLU A 2 -33.71 18.50 -19.15
C GLU A 2 -32.92 18.40 -20.45
N GLN A 3 -32.05 19.38 -20.73
CA GLN A 3 -31.15 19.37 -21.89
C GLN A 3 -30.27 18.10 -21.97
N LEU A 4 -29.82 17.56 -20.84
CA LEU A 4 -29.03 16.32 -20.79
C LEU A 4 -29.90 15.10 -21.14
N LEU A 5 -31.16 15.08 -20.67
CA LEU A 5 -32.11 14.00 -20.98
C LEU A 5 -32.54 14.04 -22.44
N GLU A 6 -32.72 15.23 -23.02
CA GLU A 6 -32.96 15.42 -24.46
C GLU A 6 -31.75 14.94 -25.26
N LEU A 7 -30.53 15.32 -24.88
CA LEU A 7 -29.31 14.86 -25.52
C LEU A 7 -29.21 13.32 -25.52
N TYR A 8 -29.49 12.69 -24.38
CA TYR A 8 -29.55 11.23 -24.27
C TYR A 8 -30.63 10.63 -25.18
N THR A 9 -31.84 11.19 -25.16
CA THR A 9 -32.96 10.70 -25.98
C THR A 9 -32.65 10.79 -27.47
N ASN A 10 -32.01 11.88 -27.91
CA ASN A 10 -31.61 12.08 -29.29
C ASN A 10 -30.50 11.11 -29.73
N TRP A 11 -29.58 10.76 -28.81
CA TRP A 11 -28.49 9.82 -29.10
C TRP A 11 -28.94 8.35 -29.07
N LYS A 12 -29.70 7.95 -28.05
CA LYS A 12 -30.10 6.56 -27.81
C LYS A 12 -31.41 6.16 -28.50
N GLY A 13 -32.31 7.13 -28.76
CA GLY A 13 -33.65 6.93 -29.30
C GLY A 13 -34.75 6.76 -28.24
N SER A 14 -34.41 6.71 -26.95
CA SER A 14 -35.35 6.59 -25.83
C SER A 14 -34.85 7.35 -24.60
N ARG A 15 -35.75 7.63 -23.65
CA ARG A 15 -35.36 8.21 -22.36
C ARG A 15 -34.60 7.18 -21.50
N PRO A 16 -33.68 7.62 -20.62
CA PRO A 16 -33.02 6.71 -19.70
C PRO A 16 -34.03 6.09 -18.74
N SER A 17 -33.85 4.81 -18.41
CA SER A 17 -34.68 4.07 -17.45
C SER A 17 -34.44 4.53 -16.01
N ASN A 18 -33.20 4.91 -15.69
CA ASN A 18 -32.77 5.42 -14.41
C ASN A 18 -31.67 6.48 -14.57
N VAL A 19 -31.63 7.42 -13.62
CA VAL A 19 -30.65 8.50 -13.56
C VAL A 19 -30.10 8.64 -12.14
N GLU A 20 -28.80 8.43 -11.99
CA GLU A 20 -28.11 8.54 -10.71
C GLU A 20 -27.13 9.70 -10.72
N LYS A 21 -27.24 10.63 -9.77
CA LYS A 21 -26.25 11.70 -9.61
C LYS A 21 -24.99 11.14 -8.94
N LEU A 22 -23.84 11.33 -9.56
CA LEU A 22 -22.55 10.94 -9.00
C LEU A 22 -22.02 12.03 -8.07
N ALA A 23 -21.37 11.64 -6.97
CA ALA A 23 -20.79 12.58 -6.03
C ALA A 23 -19.67 13.38 -6.71
N GLY A 24 -19.79 14.71 -6.70
CA GLY A 24 -18.78 15.60 -7.29
C GLY A 24 -17.49 15.64 -6.46
N ALA A 25 -16.34 15.41 -7.11
CA ALA A 25 -15.02 15.47 -6.48
C ALA A 25 -14.45 16.91 -6.38
N GLY A 26 -15.31 17.91 -6.15
CA GLY A 26 -14.92 19.32 -6.04
C GLY A 26 -14.81 20.11 -7.35
N SER A 27 -15.37 19.57 -8.45
CA SER A 27 -15.61 20.30 -9.70
C SER A 27 -16.98 20.98 -9.66
N ASN A 28 -17.13 22.11 -10.38
CA ASN A 28 -18.42 22.76 -10.59
C ASN A 28 -19.31 21.98 -11.59
N ARG A 29 -18.75 20.95 -12.25
CA ARG A 29 -19.48 20.04 -13.15
C ARG A 29 -20.33 19.05 -12.37
N GLU A 30 -21.52 18.79 -12.88
CA GLU A 30 -22.39 17.73 -12.38
C GLU A 30 -22.31 16.50 -13.26
N TYR A 31 -22.12 15.33 -12.64
CA TYR A 31 -22.00 14.05 -13.33
C TYR A 31 -23.21 13.17 -12.99
N TYR A 32 -23.77 12.55 -14.01
CA TYR A 32 -24.93 11.68 -13.91
C TYR A 32 -24.64 10.36 -14.61
N ARG A 33 -24.93 9.24 -13.95
CA ARG A 33 -24.97 7.93 -14.60
C ARG A 33 -26.39 7.68 -15.12
N LEU A 34 -26.50 7.44 -16.41
CA LEU A 34 -27.76 7.27 -17.15
C LEU A 34 -27.84 5.83 -17.63
N PHE A 35 -28.89 5.11 -17.23
CA PHE A 35 -29.09 3.70 -17.59
C PHE A 35 -30.12 3.54 -18.71
N ASP A 36 -29.89 2.59 -19.61
CA ASP A 36 -30.93 2.09 -20.52
C ASP A 36 -31.76 0.95 -19.88
N GLU A 37 -32.74 0.43 -20.62
CA GLU A 37 -33.60 -0.66 -20.15
C GLU A 37 -32.86 -1.98 -19.95
N ASP A 38 -31.75 -2.18 -20.67
CA ASP A 38 -30.88 -3.37 -20.57
C ASP A 38 -29.87 -3.26 -19.42
N GLY A 39 -29.83 -2.13 -18.72
CA GLY A 39 -28.91 -1.86 -17.61
C GLY A 39 -27.53 -1.38 -18.04
N ASN A 40 -27.31 -1.04 -19.32
CA ASN A 40 -26.08 -0.40 -19.75
C ASN A 40 -26.06 1.06 -19.33
N ALA A 41 -24.90 1.53 -18.89
CA ALA A 41 -24.73 2.88 -18.35
C ALA A 41 -23.84 3.76 -19.24
N VAL A 42 -24.17 5.04 -19.29
CA VAL A 42 -23.31 6.12 -19.81
C VAL A 42 -23.20 7.24 -18.79
N ILE A 43 -22.19 8.09 -18.92
CA ILE A 43 -21.99 9.24 -18.05
C ILE A 43 -22.43 10.50 -18.79
N GLY A 44 -23.46 11.15 -18.28
CA GLY A 44 -23.86 12.49 -18.67
C GLY A 44 -23.16 13.54 -17.82
N VAL A 45 -22.71 14.62 -18.45
CA VAL A 45 -22.03 15.73 -17.78
C VAL A 45 -22.75 17.03 -18.09
N ILE A 46 -22.98 17.83 -17.05
CA ILE A 46 -23.47 19.21 -17.15
C ILE A 46 -22.34 20.12 -16.65
N GLY A 47 -21.82 20.96 -17.53
CA GLY A 47 -20.75 21.90 -17.21
C GLY A 47 -21.22 23.33 -16.99
N THR A 48 -20.39 24.11 -16.30
CA THR A 48 -20.63 25.52 -15.99
C THR A 48 -19.78 26.47 -16.83
N SER A 49 -18.81 25.95 -17.59
CA SER A 49 -17.93 26.72 -18.47
C SER A 49 -17.88 26.07 -19.84
N ARG A 50 -18.28 26.84 -20.86
CA ARG A 50 -18.19 26.40 -22.25
C ARG A 50 -16.75 26.15 -22.67
N ASP A 51 -15.80 27.01 -22.29
CA ASP A 51 -14.40 26.88 -22.72
C ASP A 51 -13.72 25.65 -22.10
N GLU A 52 -14.01 25.34 -20.84
CA GLU A 52 -13.51 24.11 -20.19
C GLU A 52 -14.12 22.86 -20.83
N ASN A 53 -15.42 22.87 -21.12
CA ASN A 53 -16.09 21.77 -21.81
C ASN A 53 -15.56 21.59 -23.23
N HIS A 54 -15.35 22.68 -23.96
CA HIS A 54 -14.77 22.68 -25.29
C HIS A 54 -13.39 21.99 -25.28
N ALA A 55 -12.53 22.38 -24.33
CA ALA A 55 -11.22 21.75 -24.13
C ALA A 55 -11.36 20.25 -23.86
N PHE A 56 -12.29 19.83 -22.98
CA PHE A 56 -12.55 18.41 -22.73
C PHE A 56 -12.98 17.67 -23.99
N ILE A 57 -14.00 18.16 -24.69
CA ILE A 57 -14.59 17.56 -25.89
C ILE A 57 -13.53 17.41 -26.99
N TYR A 58 -12.74 18.47 -27.21
CA TYR A 58 -11.66 18.46 -28.19
C TYR A 58 -10.57 17.43 -27.84
N LEU A 59 -10.08 17.46 -26.59
CA LEU A 59 -9.03 16.53 -26.13
C LEU A 59 -9.51 15.08 -26.19
N ALA A 60 -10.74 14.80 -25.76
CA ALA A 60 -11.29 13.45 -25.78
C ALA A 60 -11.40 12.90 -27.20
N LYS A 61 -11.96 13.67 -28.14
CA LYS A 61 -12.01 13.30 -29.57
C LYS A 61 -10.60 13.06 -30.16
N HIS A 62 -9.64 13.88 -29.77
CA HIS A 62 -8.26 13.76 -30.23
C HIS A 62 -7.56 12.51 -29.68
N PHE A 63 -7.78 12.20 -28.40
CA PHE A 63 -7.23 11.03 -27.73
C PHE A 63 -7.87 9.73 -28.20
N GLU A 64 -9.18 9.75 -28.48
CA GLU A 64 -9.91 8.64 -29.09
C GLU A 64 -9.35 8.25 -30.47
N LYS A 65 -9.07 9.23 -31.35
CA LYS A 65 -8.39 9.00 -32.63
C LYS A 65 -7.02 8.32 -32.47
N ARG A 66 -6.39 8.49 -31.32
CA ARG A 66 -5.10 7.87 -30.95
C ARG A 66 -5.24 6.59 -30.15
N ARG A 67 -6.47 6.09 -29.94
CA ARG A 67 -6.77 4.89 -29.16
C ARG A 67 -6.13 4.94 -27.77
N LEU A 68 -6.15 6.11 -27.14
CA LEU A 68 -5.67 6.30 -25.78
C LEU A 68 -6.76 5.88 -24.78
N PRO A 69 -6.39 5.44 -23.57
CA PRO A 69 -7.35 4.95 -22.59
C PRO A 69 -8.02 6.13 -21.88
N VAL A 70 -9.01 6.73 -22.54
CA VAL A 70 -9.83 7.85 -22.06
C VAL A 70 -11.30 7.52 -22.33
N PRO A 71 -12.27 8.16 -21.66
CA PRO A 71 -13.67 8.01 -22.00
C PRO A 71 -13.95 8.46 -23.44
N HIS A 72 -14.82 7.74 -24.15
CA HIS A 72 -15.25 8.08 -25.50
C HIS A 72 -16.44 9.02 -25.45
N LEU A 73 -16.46 10.01 -26.35
CA LEU A 73 -17.56 10.97 -26.46
C LEU A 73 -18.68 10.36 -27.33
N LEU A 74 -19.88 10.31 -26.77
CA LEU A 74 -21.04 9.69 -27.40
C LEU A 74 -21.95 10.73 -28.06
N ALA A 75 -22.19 11.85 -27.37
CA ALA A 75 -22.99 12.96 -27.87
C ALA A 75 -22.58 14.27 -27.18
N VAL A 76 -22.82 15.41 -27.84
CA VAL A 76 -22.51 16.76 -27.33
C VAL A 76 -23.68 17.68 -27.69
N SER A 77 -24.14 18.50 -26.75
CA SER A 77 -25.17 19.52 -27.03
C SER A 77 -24.61 20.64 -27.92
N ALA A 78 -25.48 21.34 -28.64
CA ALA A 78 -25.06 22.39 -29.58
C ALA A 78 -24.29 23.56 -28.92
N ASP A 79 -24.57 23.84 -27.65
CA ASP A 79 -23.90 24.86 -26.85
C ASP A 79 -22.64 24.36 -26.10
N GLU A 80 -22.32 23.06 -26.23
CA GLU A 80 -21.24 22.36 -25.53
C GLU A 80 -21.35 22.37 -23.99
N LEU A 81 -22.50 22.72 -23.42
CA LEU A 81 -22.71 22.72 -21.96
C LEU A 81 -23.06 21.34 -21.41
N CYS A 82 -23.59 20.44 -22.26
CA CYS A 82 -23.87 19.06 -21.92
C CYS A 82 -23.17 18.10 -22.89
N TYR A 83 -22.68 16.98 -22.37
CA TYR A 83 -22.14 15.90 -23.20
C TYR A 83 -22.33 14.54 -22.54
N LEU A 84 -22.33 13.49 -23.37
CA LEU A 84 -22.39 12.09 -22.97
C LEU A 84 -21.06 11.42 -23.27
N GLN A 85 -20.60 10.59 -22.34
CA GLN A 85 -19.39 9.80 -22.50
C GLN A 85 -19.56 8.36 -21.97
N THR A 86 -18.66 7.47 -22.35
CA THR A 86 -18.65 6.09 -21.84
C THR A 86 -18.45 6.03 -20.33
N ASP A 87 -19.14 5.10 -19.68
CA ASP A 87 -18.92 4.77 -18.27
C ASP A 87 -17.70 3.85 -18.12
N LEU A 88 -16.74 4.27 -17.31
CA LEU A 88 -15.50 3.53 -17.01
C LEU A 88 -15.60 2.73 -15.69
N GLY A 89 -16.80 2.64 -15.11
CA GLY A 89 -17.07 1.94 -13.86
C GLY A 89 -16.88 2.81 -12.62
N ASN A 90 -16.76 2.15 -11.46
CA ASN A 90 -16.73 2.80 -10.15
C ASN A 90 -15.39 2.68 -9.43
N MET A 91 -14.44 1.91 -9.98
CA MET A 91 -13.18 1.63 -9.31
C MET A 91 -12.11 2.61 -9.78
N SER A 92 -11.77 3.59 -8.94
CA SER A 92 -10.58 4.40 -9.18
C SER A 92 -9.33 3.68 -8.67
N LEU A 93 -8.15 4.04 -9.19
CA LEU A 93 -6.87 3.59 -8.65
C LEU A 93 -6.74 4.05 -7.19
N PHE A 94 -7.29 5.21 -6.84
CA PHE A 94 -7.38 5.64 -5.45
C PHE A 94 -8.13 4.59 -4.62
N ASP A 95 -9.32 4.14 -5.00
CA ASP A 95 -10.05 3.15 -4.21
C ASP A 95 -9.31 1.81 -4.14
N ALA A 96 -8.74 1.36 -5.28
CA ALA A 96 -8.05 0.09 -5.38
C ALA A 96 -6.78 -0.04 -4.53
N ILE A 97 -6.09 1.08 -4.22
CA ILE A 97 -4.87 1.08 -3.38
C ILE A 97 -5.10 1.61 -1.96
N ARG A 98 -6.36 1.69 -1.52
CA ARG A 98 -6.74 2.25 -0.21
C ARG A 98 -6.04 1.59 0.96
N GLY A 99 -5.91 0.26 0.95
CA GLY A 99 -5.29 -0.49 2.05
C GLY A 99 -3.85 -0.05 2.34
N GLY A 100 -3.04 0.14 1.29
CA GLY A 100 -1.67 0.64 1.43
C GLY A 100 -1.59 2.08 1.97
N ARG A 101 -2.49 2.97 1.53
CA ARG A 101 -2.55 4.36 2.04
C ARG A 101 -2.92 4.43 3.50
N GLU A 102 -3.97 3.73 3.90
CA GLU A 102 -4.48 3.70 5.28
C GLU A 102 -3.46 3.06 6.21
N ALA A 103 -2.71 2.05 5.74
CA ALA A 103 -1.62 1.42 6.47
C ALA A 103 -0.28 2.19 6.42
N GLY A 104 -0.34 3.51 6.28
CA GLY A 104 0.84 4.38 6.37
C GLY A 104 1.82 4.26 5.21
N GLY A 105 1.36 3.88 4.01
CA GLY A 105 2.22 3.72 2.83
C GLY A 105 2.76 2.30 2.64
N ARG A 106 2.21 1.31 3.36
CA ARG A 106 2.63 -0.10 3.26
C ARG A 106 1.81 -0.84 2.22
N TYR A 107 2.10 -0.57 0.95
CA TYR A 107 1.42 -1.16 -0.20
C TYR A 107 1.80 -2.63 -0.43
N ASN A 108 0.81 -3.48 -0.65
CA ASN A 108 1.02 -4.89 -1.01
C ASN A 108 1.42 -5.04 -2.50
N LEU A 109 1.80 -6.26 -2.91
CA LEU A 109 2.28 -6.50 -4.28
C LEU A 109 1.23 -6.21 -5.38
N ALA A 110 -0.05 -6.45 -5.12
CA ALA A 110 -1.12 -6.17 -6.07
C ALA A 110 -1.33 -4.65 -6.23
N GLU A 111 -1.38 -3.91 -5.14
CA GLU A 111 -1.47 -2.44 -5.15
C GLU A 111 -0.27 -1.81 -5.87
N GLN A 112 0.94 -2.31 -5.60
CA GLN A 112 2.15 -1.87 -6.31
C GLN A 112 2.09 -2.19 -7.81
N LYS A 113 1.48 -3.31 -8.22
CA LYS A 113 1.29 -3.65 -9.64
C LYS A 113 0.38 -2.64 -10.33
N LEU A 114 -0.73 -2.25 -9.69
CA LEU A 114 -1.64 -1.23 -10.23
C LEU A 114 -0.94 0.13 -10.39
N LEU A 115 -0.13 0.53 -9.40
CA LEU A 115 0.69 1.74 -9.49
C LEU A 115 1.67 1.70 -10.67
N ARG A 116 2.35 0.55 -10.88
CA ARG A 116 3.24 0.35 -12.04
C ARG A 116 2.49 0.44 -13.36
N ASN A 117 1.31 -0.17 -13.47
CA ASN A 117 0.49 -0.10 -14.69
C ASN A 117 0.14 1.36 -15.04
N ALA A 118 -0.37 2.12 -14.06
CA ALA A 118 -0.69 3.53 -14.24
C ALA A 118 0.52 4.38 -14.68
N ILE A 119 1.67 4.17 -14.03
CA ILE A 119 2.90 4.89 -14.36
C ILE A 119 3.46 4.53 -15.75
N ARG A 120 3.34 3.27 -16.17
CA ARG A 120 3.79 2.82 -17.49
C ARG A 120 2.94 3.41 -18.61
N GLU A 121 1.65 3.66 -18.39
CA GLU A 121 0.76 4.28 -19.38
C GLU A 121 0.88 5.82 -19.43
N LEU A 122 1.46 6.47 -18.43
CA LEU A 122 1.58 7.94 -18.42
C LEU A 122 2.35 8.50 -19.63
N PRO A 123 3.52 7.98 -20.04
CA PRO A 123 4.19 8.45 -21.26
C PRO A 123 3.36 8.31 -22.54
N ASN A 124 2.44 7.34 -22.59
CA ASN A 124 1.57 7.11 -23.75
C ASN A 124 0.67 8.33 -24.00
N ILE A 125 -0.06 8.78 -22.98
CA ILE A 125 -0.92 9.97 -23.10
C ILE A 125 -0.10 11.26 -23.26
N GLN A 126 1.06 11.35 -22.61
CA GLN A 126 1.91 12.54 -22.68
C GLN A 126 2.54 12.73 -24.07
N LEU A 127 3.06 11.67 -24.69
CA LEU A 127 3.84 11.76 -25.93
C LEU A 127 2.97 11.41 -27.14
N ARG A 128 2.31 10.24 -27.14
CA ARG A 128 1.42 9.84 -28.24
C ARG A 128 0.22 10.78 -28.32
N GLY A 129 -0.34 11.17 -27.17
CA GLY A 129 -1.45 12.12 -27.09
C GLY A 129 -1.09 13.53 -27.58
N ALA A 130 0.16 13.97 -27.44
CA ALA A 130 0.58 15.29 -27.92
C ALA A 130 0.81 15.37 -29.44
N ARG A 131 1.18 14.26 -30.09
CA ARG A 131 1.47 14.26 -31.54
C ARG A 131 0.29 14.81 -32.31
N GLY A 132 0.45 15.90 -33.06
CA GLY A 132 -0.61 16.51 -33.87
C GLY A 132 -1.76 17.13 -33.08
N LEU A 133 -1.58 17.40 -31.78
CA LEU A 133 -2.54 18.12 -30.96
C LEU A 133 -2.38 19.62 -31.21
N ASP A 134 -3.45 20.31 -31.62
CA ASP A 134 -3.50 21.76 -31.58
C ASP A 134 -3.82 22.22 -30.15
N PHE A 135 -2.79 22.72 -29.47
CA PHE A 135 -2.84 23.18 -28.08
C PHE A 135 -3.60 24.50 -27.89
N SER A 136 -3.97 25.22 -28.96
CA SER A 136 -4.78 26.45 -28.85
C SER A 136 -6.17 26.20 -28.26
N ASN A 137 -6.66 24.95 -28.34
CA ASN A 137 -7.92 24.49 -27.76
C ASN A 137 -7.80 24.11 -26.27
N CYS A 138 -6.60 24.17 -25.67
CA CYS A 138 -6.41 23.86 -24.26
C CYS A 138 -6.77 25.05 -23.35
N TYR A 139 -7.40 24.77 -22.21
CA TYR A 139 -7.91 25.76 -21.27
C TYR A 139 -7.28 25.59 -19.87
N PRO A 140 -7.03 26.66 -19.09
CA PRO A 140 -7.18 28.09 -19.41
C PRO A 140 -6.07 28.67 -20.29
N GLN A 141 -5.03 27.89 -20.61
CA GLN A 141 -3.92 28.36 -21.42
C GLN A 141 -3.31 27.19 -22.23
N PRO A 142 -2.73 27.48 -23.41
CA PRO A 142 -2.24 26.46 -24.32
C PRO A 142 -0.94 25.79 -23.86
N GLU A 143 -0.11 26.49 -23.08
CA GLU A 143 1.24 26.04 -22.75
C GLU A 143 1.64 26.36 -21.31
N PHE A 144 2.52 25.55 -20.75
CA PHE A 144 3.23 25.81 -19.49
C PHE A 144 4.35 26.82 -19.72
N ASN A 145 4.20 28.02 -19.14
CA ASN A 145 5.10 29.15 -19.36
C ASN A 145 5.56 29.79 -18.05
N GLN A 146 6.51 30.73 -18.12
CA GLN A 146 7.09 31.38 -16.93
C GLN A 146 6.04 32.13 -16.11
N GLU A 147 5.08 32.79 -16.77
CA GLU A 147 4.02 33.51 -16.08
C GLU A 147 3.18 32.57 -15.20
N SER A 148 2.75 31.43 -15.75
CA SER A 148 2.00 30.42 -14.98
C SER A 148 2.78 29.86 -13.80
N VAL A 149 4.10 29.64 -13.96
CA VAL A 149 4.97 29.25 -12.85
C VAL A 149 5.02 30.34 -11.78
N LEU A 150 5.17 31.61 -12.17
CA LEU A 150 5.23 32.72 -11.23
C LEU A 150 3.90 32.92 -10.51
N PHE A 151 2.75 32.73 -11.16
CA PHE A 151 1.44 32.76 -10.50
C PHE A 151 1.38 31.71 -9.38
N ASP A 152 1.78 30.48 -9.68
CA ASP A 152 1.83 29.37 -8.73
C ASP A 152 2.80 29.62 -7.56
N LEU A 153 3.99 30.15 -7.83
CA LEU A 153 4.98 30.49 -6.79
C LEU A 153 4.53 31.67 -5.92
N ASN A 154 3.88 32.67 -6.51
CA ASN A 154 3.28 33.78 -5.77
C ASN A 154 2.11 33.31 -4.90
N TYR A 155 1.32 32.35 -5.38
CA TYR A 155 0.27 31.73 -4.59
C TYR A 155 0.84 31.04 -3.34
N PHE A 156 1.96 30.32 -3.45
CA PHE A 156 2.71 29.83 -2.29
C PHE A 156 3.16 30.95 -1.34
N LYS A 157 3.80 31.99 -1.88
CA LYS A 157 4.31 33.13 -1.10
C LYS A 157 3.22 33.79 -0.27
N TYR A 158 2.09 34.13 -0.88
CA TYR A 158 1.03 34.90 -0.24
C TYR A 158 0.07 34.04 0.59
N CYS A 159 -0.28 32.83 0.13
CA CYS A 159 -1.28 32.01 0.81
C CYS A 159 -0.70 31.06 1.86
N PHE A 160 0.60 30.78 1.83
CA PHE A 160 1.24 29.89 2.79
C PHE A 160 2.37 30.59 3.54
N LEU A 161 3.41 31.02 2.83
CA LEU A 161 4.64 31.50 3.47
C LEU A 161 4.40 32.72 4.36
N LYS A 162 3.70 33.75 3.88
CA LYS A 162 3.36 34.93 4.70
C LYS A 162 2.53 34.59 5.94
N ALA A 163 1.66 33.59 5.85
CA ALA A 163 0.83 33.16 6.98
C ALA A 163 1.64 32.45 8.08
N THR A 164 2.88 32.04 7.81
CA THR A 164 3.77 31.44 8.81
C THR A 164 4.52 32.45 9.68
N GLU A 165 4.42 33.75 9.36
CA GLU A 165 5.14 34.84 10.03
C GLU A 165 6.68 34.73 9.99
N LEU A 166 7.22 33.83 9.16
CA LEU A 166 8.66 33.75 8.91
C LEU A 166 9.14 35.04 8.25
N ASP A 167 10.19 35.66 8.79
CA ASP A 167 10.82 36.83 8.17
C ASP A 167 11.62 36.43 6.92
N PHE A 168 11.35 37.11 5.80
CA PHE A 168 12.09 36.96 4.55
C PHE A 168 12.06 38.23 3.69
N HIS A 169 13.18 38.51 3.04
CA HIS A 169 13.34 39.52 2.02
C HIS A 169 12.61 39.16 0.70
N GLU A 170 11.48 39.83 0.44
CA GLU A 170 10.60 39.53 -0.71
C GLU A 170 11.30 39.67 -2.07
N LEU A 171 12.06 40.75 -2.30
CA LEU A 171 12.73 40.96 -3.60
C LEU A 171 13.77 39.88 -3.94
N LYS A 172 14.50 39.36 -2.93
CA LYS A 172 15.46 38.27 -3.13
C LYS A 172 14.75 36.95 -3.46
N LEU A 173 13.61 36.69 -2.80
CA LEU A 173 12.78 35.53 -3.11
C LEU A 173 12.22 35.62 -4.54
N GLU A 174 11.69 36.78 -4.92
CA GLU A 174 11.13 37.01 -6.26
C GLU A 174 12.18 36.83 -7.36
N ALA A 175 13.42 37.29 -7.12
CA ALA A 175 14.53 37.04 -8.04
C ALA A 175 14.80 35.53 -8.22
N ASN A 176 14.80 34.75 -7.13
CA ASN A 176 14.94 33.29 -7.19
C ASN A 176 13.73 32.60 -7.83
N PHE A 177 12.51 33.10 -7.66
CA PHE A 177 11.32 32.61 -8.36
C PHE A 177 11.43 32.79 -9.88
N ARG A 178 11.94 33.94 -10.35
CA ARG A 178 12.17 34.18 -11.78
C ARG A 178 13.25 33.24 -12.34
N MET A 179 14.35 33.05 -11.61
CA MET A 179 15.37 32.05 -11.99
C MET A 179 14.76 30.65 -12.10
N PHE A 180 13.99 30.25 -11.09
CA PHE A 180 13.36 28.94 -11.06
C PHE A 180 12.34 28.74 -12.19
N ALA A 181 11.52 29.75 -12.48
CA ALA A 181 10.58 29.73 -13.60
C ALA A 181 11.28 29.61 -14.95
N LYS A 182 12.39 30.33 -15.14
CA LYS A 182 13.24 30.19 -16.33
C LYS A 182 13.80 28.78 -16.46
N ASP A 183 14.30 28.20 -15.38
CA ASP A 183 14.88 26.85 -15.41
C ASP A 183 13.84 25.76 -15.66
N LEU A 184 12.64 25.86 -15.06
CA LEU A 184 11.52 24.94 -15.30
C LEU A 184 11.04 24.96 -16.75
N THR A 185 11.15 26.11 -17.44
CA THR A 185 10.69 26.32 -18.82
C THR A 185 11.81 26.31 -19.86
N SER A 186 13.05 26.02 -19.45
CA SER A 186 14.24 26.08 -20.32
C SER A 186 14.28 25.01 -21.40
N GLU A 187 13.67 23.85 -21.16
CA GLU A 187 13.58 22.74 -22.12
C GLU A 187 12.18 22.74 -22.75
N LYS A 188 12.10 23.08 -24.03
CA LYS A 188 10.85 22.96 -24.79
C LYS A 188 10.53 21.49 -25.00
N MET A 189 9.29 21.10 -24.71
CA MET A 189 8.81 19.73 -24.87
C MET A 189 7.48 19.73 -25.61
N ASP A 190 7.39 18.90 -26.65
CA ASP A 190 6.15 18.64 -27.39
C ASP A 190 5.37 17.49 -26.71
N SER A 191 5.12 17.64 -25.41
CA SER A 191 4.34 16.70 -24.62
C SER A 191 3.07 17.34 -24.05
N PHE A 192 2.06 16.50 -23.85
CA PHE A 192 0.82 16.84 -23.19
C PHE A 192 1.04 16.73 -21.68
N LEU A 193 1.04 17.87 -21.01
CA LEU A 193 1.04 18.00 -19.56
C LEU A 193 -0.39 17.79 -19.06
N TYR A 194 -0.61 16.70 -18.32
CA TYR A 194 -1.93 16.34 -17.78
C TYR A 194 -2.39 17.31 -16.68
N ARG A 195 -1.44 17.82 -15.88
CA ARG A 195 -1.60 18.74 -14.75
C ARG A 195 -2.29 18.15 -13.51
N ASP A 196 -3.34 17.37 -13.67
CA ASP A 196 -4.03 16.70 -12.55
C ASP A 196 -3.90 15.17 -12.59
N PHE A 197 -2.71 14.67 -12.93
CA PHE A 197 -2.43 13.24 -12.93
C PHE A 197 -2.33 12.70 -11.50
N GLN A 198 -3.41 12.09 -11.02
CA GLN A 198 -3.59 11.68 -9.62
C GLN A 198 -4.38 10.36 -9.57
N ALA A 199 -4.18 9.53 -8.54
CA ALA A 199 -4.84 8.22 -8.45
C ALA A 199 -6.38 8.25 -8.50
N ARG A 200 -7.02 9.36 -8.08
CA ARG A 200 -8.48 9.53 -8.17
C ARG A 200 -8.98 9.77 -9.60
N ASN A 201 -8.10 10.25 -10.48
CA ASN A 201 -8.40 10.57 -11.88
C ASN A 201 -7.98 9.43 -12.82
N ILE A 202 -7.76 8.24 -12.26
CA ILE A 202 -7.41 7.02 -12.98
C ILE A 202 -8.47 5.98 -12.63
N MET A 203 -9.31 5.62 -13.59
CA MET A 203 -10.29 4.54 -13.48
C MET A 203 -9.62 3.21 -13.85
N LEU A 204 -10.10 2.10 -13.29
CA LEU A 204 -9.61 0.77 -13.59
C LEU A 204 -10.73 -0.07 -14.21
N ASP A 205 -10.43 -0.73 -15.33
CA ASP A 205 -11.30 -1.77 -15.88
C ASP A 205 -11.24 -3.06 -15.01
N LYS A 206 -11.96 -4.10 -15.44
CA LYS A 206 -12.04 -5.38 -14.72
C LYS A 206 -10.69 -6.09 -14.65
N GLU A 207 -9.81 -5.83 -15.61
CA GLU A 207 -8.47 -6.38 -15.75
C GLU A 207 -7.41 -5.56 -14.98
N GLY A 208 -7.79 -4.39 -14.46
CA GLY A 208 -6.90 -3.47 -13.74
C GLY A 208 -6.06 -2.58 -14.67
N SER A 209 -6.49 -2.38 -15.91
CA SER A 209 -5.90 -1.44 -16.87
C SER A 209 -6.39 -0.01 -16.58
N PRO A 210 -5.50 0.99 -16.65
CA PRO A 210 -5.84 2.36 -16.30
C PRO A 210 -6.53 3.10 -17.46
N TYR A 211 -7.58 3.85 -17.14
CA TYR A 211 -8.22 4.85 -17.99
C TYR A 211 -8.16 6.22 -17.32
N PHE A 212 -7.91 7.27 -18.10
CA PHE A 212 -7.62 8.61 -17.60
C PHE A 212 -8.83 9.54 -17.77
N ILE A 213 -9.19 10.25 -16.70
CA ILE A 213 -10.30 11.22 -16.66
C ILE A 213 -9.83 12.56 -16.10
N ASP A 214 -10.61 13.63 -16.28
CA ASP A 214 -10.30 14.97 -15.76
C ASP A 214 -9.02 15.60 -16.38
N PHE A 215 -8.79 15.36 -17.68
CA PHE A 215 -7.64 15.89 -18.44
C PHE A 215 -7.88 17.27 -19.08
N GLN A 216 -9.05 17.90 -18.91
CA GLN A 216 -9.38 19.17 -19.60
C GLN A 216 -8.53 20.37 -19.20
N GLY A 217 -7.86 20.31 -18.04
CA GLY A 217 -6.88 21.33 -17.63
C GLY A 217 -5.48 21.14 -18.25
N GLY A 218 -5.31 20.08 -19.04
CA GLY A 218 -4.06 19.72 -19.68
C GLY A 218 -3.66 20.67 -20.81
N ARG A 219 -2.37 20.73 -21.09
CA ARG A 219 -1.76 21.74 -21.98
C ARG A 219 -0.42 21.26 -22.50
N LYS A 220 0.26 22.05 -23.34
CA LYS A 220 1.64 21.76 -23.73
C LYS A 220 2.57 21.98 -22.53
N GLY A 221 3.44 21.03 -22.23
CA GLY A 221 4.38 21.23 -21.13
C GLY A 221 5.19 20.00 -20.74
N PRO A 222 6.04 20.14 -19.72
CA PRO A 222 7.02 19.14 -19.33
C PRO A 222 6.37 17.92 -18.66
N PHE A 223 6.67 16.73 -19.17
CA PHE A 223 6.13 15.47 -18.66
C PHE A 223 6.56 15.13 -17.22
N TYR A 224 7.64 15.73 -16.72
CA TYR A 224 8.12 15.58 -15.34
C TYR A 224 7.09 16.02 -14.30
N TYR A 225 6.28 17.02 -14.64
CA TYR A 225 5.31 17.60 -13.73
C TYR A 225 4.28 16.56 -13.27
N ASP A 226 3.73 15.77 -14.21
CA ASP A 226 2.71 14.77 -13.89
C ASP A 226 3.28 13.65 -13.03
N LEU A 227 4.51 13.22 -13.34
CA LEU A 227 5.23 12.22 -12.54
C LEU A 227 5.47 12.72 -11.10
N ALA A 228 5.92 13.96 -10.95
CA ALA A 228 6.10 14.59 -9.64
C ALA A 228 4.77 14.72 -8.89
N SER A 229 3.72 15.17 -9.59
CA SER A 229 2.37 15.36 -9.04
C SER A 229 1.77 14.05 -8.52
N PHE A 230 2.09 12.92 -9.16
CA PHE A 230 1.60 11.61 -8.76
C PHE A 230 2.42 10.99 -7.61
N LEU A 231 3.76 11.04 -7.68
CA LEU A 231 4.64 10.33 -6.74
C LEU A 231 4.91 11.05 -5.42
N TRP A 232 4.79 12.38 -5.39
CA TRP A 232 4.99 13.19 -4.17
C TRP A 232 3.68 13.67 -3.52
N GLN A 233 2.58 12.97 -3.78
CA GLN A 233 1.32 13.22 -3.07
C GLN A 233 1.47 12.90 -1.58
N ALA A 234 1.31 13.92 -0.73
CA ALA A 234 1.40 13.77 0.72
C ALA A 234 0.42 12.71 1.27
N SER A 235 -0.79 12.65 0.71
CA SER A 235 -1.83 11.68 1.10
C SER A 235 -1.50 10.23 0.69
N ALA A 236 -0.64 10.02 -0.29
CA ALA A 236 -0.30 8.69 -0.78
C ALA A 236 0.77 7.99 0.06
N LYS A 237 1.62 8.74 0.80
CA LYS A 237 2.63 8.17 1.71
C LYS A 237 3.55 7.11 1.07
N TYR A 238 3.81 7.19 -0.24
CA TYR A 238 4.70 6.24 -0.90
C TYR A 238 6.09 6.25 -0.24
N SER A 239 6.62 5.07 0.08
CA SER A 239 7.96 4.94 0.64
C SER A 239 9.02 5.41 -0.36
N PHE A 240 10.20 5.80 0.13
CA PHE A 240 11.32 6.19 -0.73
C PHE A 240 11.69 5.10 -1.74
N LYS A 241 11.68 3.83 -1.30
CA LYS A 241 11.92 2.67 -2.16
C LYS A 241 10.89 2.61 -3.29
N LEU A 242 9.60 2.63 -2.96
CA LEU A 242 8.52 2.54 -3.95
C LEU A 242 8.55 3.72 -4.94
N ARG A 243 8.79 4.94 -4.45
CA ARG A 243 8.94 6.12 -5.34
C ARG A 243 10.07 5.92 -6.35
N ARG A 244 11.25 5.47 -5.90
CA ARG A 244 12.39 5.21 -6.80
C ARG A 244 12.09 4.14 -7.85
N GLU A 245 11.41 3.08 -7.46
CA GLU A 245 10.97 2.03 -8.38
C GLU A 245 9.98 2.58 -9.43
N LEU A 246 8.98 3.34 -9.01
CA LEU A 246 8.01 3.94 -9.94
C LEU A 246 8.65 4.98 -10.87
N VAL A 247 9.60 5.80 -10.39
CA VAL A 247 10.40 6.68 -11.27
C VAL A 247 11.16 5.87 -12.31
N PHE A 248 11.75 4.74 -11.92
CA PHE A 248 12.47 3.87 -12.85
C PHE A 248 11.53 3.24 -13.88
N GLU A 249 10.36 2.76 -13.47
CA GLU A 249 9.33 2.22 -14.37
C GLU A 249 8.84 3.25 -15.38
N TYR A 250 8.59 4.49 -14.93
CA TYR A 250 8.28 5.61 -15.82
C TYR A 250 9.41 5.85 -16.84
N TYR A 251 10.65 5.95 -16.35
CA TYR A 251 11.82 6.21 -17.18
C TYR A 251 12.02 5.13 -18.25
N GLN A 252 11.77 3.86 -17.93
CA GLN A 252 11.84 2.79 -18.92
C GLN A 252 10.71 2.85 -19.93
N SER A 253 9.47 3.14 -19.49
CA SER A 253 8.34 3.29 -20.41
C SER A 253 8.54 4.46 -21.37
N LEU A 254 9.07 5.60 -20.88
CA LEU A 254 9.32 6.80 -21.67
C LEU A 254 10.23 6.56 -22.88
N LYS A 255 11.21 5.65 -22.77
CA LYS A 255 12.12 5.27 -23.86
C LYS A 255 11.41 4.71 -25.09
N ASN A 256 10.20 4.16 -24.91
CA ASN A 256 9.43 3.63 -26.03
C ASN A 256 8.81 4.75 -26.90
N TYR A 257 8.83 5.99 -26.43
CA TYR A 257 8.14 7.12 -27.07
C TYR A 257 9.08 8.24 -27.53
N THR A 258 10.23 8.40 -26.88
CA THR A 258 11.22 9.44 -27.17
C THR A 258 12.61 9.01 -26.72
N GLU A 259 13.64 9.64 -27.28
CA GLU A 259 14.98 9.62 -26.69
C GLU A 259 14.92 10.24 -25.28
N VAL A 260 15.52 9.57 -24.31
CA VAL A 260 15.54 10.02 -22.91
C VAL A 260 16.94 10.44 -22.50
N PRO A 261 17.06 11.49 -21.66
CA PRO A 261 18.36 11.92 -21.17
C PRO A 261 18.97 10.87 -20.20
N SER A 262 20.22 11.11 -19.80
CA SER A 262 20.87 10.28 -18.78
C SER A 262 20.03 10.23 -17.49
N LYS A 263 20.12 9.12 -16.75
CA LYS A 263 19.37 8.97 -15.48
C LYS A 263 19.66 10.12 -14.51
N ARG A 264 20.91 10.58 -14.44
CA ARG A 264 21.31 11.71 -13.58
C ARG A 264 20.59 13.01 -14.00
N HIS A 265 20.60 13.33 -15.29
CA HIS A 265 19.88 14.51 -15.81
C HIS A 265 18.38 14.41 -15.56
N PHE A 266 17.78 13.24 -15.84
CA PHE A 266 16.35 13.00 -15.62
C PHE A 266 15.95 13.23 -14.16
N VAL A 267 16.72 12.67 -13.21
CA VAL A 267 16.44 12.82 -11.77
C VAL A 267 16.64 14.27 -11.34
N ASN A 268 17.70 14.95 -11.79
CA ASN A 268 17.93 16.36 -11.48
C ASN A 268 16.79 17.26 -11.97
N ARG A 269 16.32 17.03 -13.21
CA ARG A 269 15.17 17.76 -13.76
C ARG A 269 13.89 17.43 -13.00
N LEU A 270 13.62 16.17 -12.72
CA LEU A 270 12.46 15.76 -11.92
C LEU A 270 12.46 16.44 -10.55
N SER A 271 13.60 16.55 -9.87
CA SER A 271 13.72 17.22 -8.56
C SER A 271 13.26 18.68 -8.59
N LEU A 272 13.49 19.41 -9.70
CA LEU A 272 12.97 20.76 -9.89
C LEU A 272 11.44 20.77 -9.92
N PHE A 273 10.82 19.82 -10.64
CA PHE A 273 9.35 19.71 -10.67
C PHE A 273 8.77 19.22 -9.36
N VAL A 274 9.47 18.36 -8.62
CA VAL A 274 9.06 17.95 -7.26
C VAL A 274 9.06 19.16 -6.32
N LEU A 275 10.11 20.01 -6.37
CA LEU A 275 10.15 21.24 -5.60
C LEU A 275 8.98 22.15 -5.97
N PHE A 276 8.79 22.40 -7.26
CA PHE A 276 7.72 23.26 -7.75
C PHE A 276 6.33 22.77 -7.32
N ARG A 277 6.03 21.47 -7.49
CA ARG A 277 4.78 20.86 -7.03
C ARG A 277 4.61 20.95 -5.51
N THR A 278 5.69 20.79 -4.74
CA THR A 278 5.64 20.89 -3.28
C THR A 278 5.25 22.30 -2.84
N LEU A 279 5.82 23.33 -3.48
CA LEU A 279 5.45 24.73 -3.20
C LEU A 279 4.00 25.02 -3.61
N GLN A 280 3.56 24.56 -4.78
CA GLN A 280 2.16 24.70 -5.22
C GLN A 280 1.17 24.07 -4.23
N VAL A 281 1.46 22.85 -3.76
CA VAL A 281 0.63 22.14 -2.79
C VAL A 281 0.56 22.90 -1.46
N LEU A 282 1.71 23.40 -0.97
CA LEU A 282 1.74 24.23 0.23
C LEU A 282 0.92 25.51 0.05
N GLY A 283 1.02 26.19 -1.10
CA GLY A 283 0.17 27.34 -1.43
C GLY A 283 -1.33 27.02 -1.37
N ALA A 284 -1.75 25.91 -1.99
CA ALA A 284 -3.14 25.45 -1.95
C ALA A 284 -3.62 25.08 -0.55
N TYR A 285 -2.79 24.41 0.24
CA TYR A 285 -3.10 24.06 1.63
C TYR A 285 -3.14 25.31 2.52
N GLY A 286 -2.27 26.28 2.26
CA GLY A 286 -2.29 27.57 2.95
C GLY A 286 -3.59 28.33 2.69
N PHE A 287 -3.99 28.48 1.41
CA PHE A 287 -5.25 29.12 1.07
C PHE A 287 -6.46 28.40 1.68
N ARG A 288 -6.63 27.10 1.39
CA ARG A 288 -7.81 26.36 1.85
C ARG A 288 -7.81 26.11 3.35
N GLY A 289 -6.64 25.93 3.94
CA GLY A 289 -6.46 25.70 5.37
C GLY A 289 -6.57 26.98 6.19
N TYR A 290 -5.70 27.95 5.95
CA TYR A 290 -5.63 29.18 6.75
C TYR A 290 -6.74 30.18 6.41
N PHE A 291 -7.07 30.37 5.12
CA PHE A 291 -8.06 31.37 4.70
C PHE A 291 -9.49 30.80 4.68
N GLU A 292 -9.72 29.64 4.04
CA GLU A 292 -11.06 29.02 4.01
C GLU A 292 -11.38 28.19 5.26
N ARG A 293 -10.43 28.06 6.21
CA ARG A 293 -10.59 27.35 7.50
C ARG A 293 -10.98 25.87 7.37
N LYS A 294 -10.57 25.21 6.28
CA LYS A 294 -10.85 23.78 6.05
C LYS A 294 -9.81 22.90 6.73
N LYS A 295 -10.20 22.29 7.86
CA LYS A 295 -9.32 21.48 8.74
C LYS A 295 -8.51 20.40 8.03
N HIS A 296 -9.11 19.63 7.12
CA HIS A 296 -8.41 18.55 6.42
C HIS A 296 -7.22 19.03 5.56
N PHE A 297 -7.22 20.29 5.10
CA PHE A 297 -6.06 20.88 4.43
C PHE A 297 -4.95 21.22 5.42
N ILE A 298 -5.30 21.72 6.62
CA ILE A 298 -4.34 21.97 7.70
C ILE A 298 -3.64 20.67 8.11
N ASP A 299 -4.42 19.59 8.28
CA ASP A 299 -3.90 18.26 8.64
C ASP A 299 -2.95 17.67 7.57
N SER A 300 -3.00 18.19 6.33
CA SER A 300 -2.14 17.79 5.21
C SER A 300 -0.85 18.60 5.10
N ILE A 301 -0.69 19.69 5.87
CA ILE A 301 0.53 20.53 5.85
C ILE A 301 1.75 19.79 6.41
N PRO A 302 1.70 19.13 7.59
CA PRO A 302 2.86 18.43 8.15
C PRO A 302 3.52 17.41 7.20
N PRO A 303 2.78 16.50 6.52
CA PRO A 303 3.41 15.58 5.56
C PRO A 303 3.97 16.30 4.32
N ALA A 304 3.39 17.42 3.89
CA ALA A 304 3.94 18.22 2.80
C ALA A 304 5.26 18.92 3.20
N ILE A 305 5.36 19.41 4.45
CA ILE A 305 6.62 19.94 5.01
C ILE A 305 7.67 18.84 5.13
N GLN A 306 7.28 17.61 5.49
CA GLN A 306 8.22 16.49 5.50
C GLN A 306 8.76 16.19 4.10
N ASN A 307 7.91 16.17 3.06
CA ASN A 307 8.38 16.04 1.68
C ASN A 307 9.37 17.14 1.30
N LEU A 308 9.14 18.39 1.76
CA LEU A 308 10.06 19.50 1.53
C LEU A 308 11.41 19.29 2.23
N ARG A 309 11.43 18.79 3.48
CA ARG A 309 12.68 18.44 4.18
C ARG A 309 13.48 17.39 3.41
N ASP A 310 12.82 16.31 2.99
CA ASP A 310 13.46 15.22 2.25
C ASP A 310 14.09 15.74 0.94
N LEU A 311 13.45 16.73 0.31
CA LEU A 311 13.94 17.35 -0.92
C LEU A 311 15.14 18.28 -0.67
N LEU A 312 15.08 19.10 0.39
CA LEU A 312 16.19 19.98 0.77
C LEU A 312 17.44 19.19 1.21
N ALA A 313 17.27 17.95 1.67
CA ALA A 313 18.36 17.05 2.01
C ALA A 313 19.16 16.56 0.79
N LEU A 314 18.70 16.77 -0.45
CA LEU A 314 19.44 16.43 -1.67
C LEU A 314 20.69 17.29 -1.88
N GLY A 315 20.83 18.41 -1.17
CA GLY A 315 21.99 19.30 -1.19
C GLY A 315 21.86 20.49 -2.14
N ASP A 316 22.72 21.49 -1.93
CA ASP A 316 22.65 22.78 -2.63
C ASP A 316 23.09 22.69 -4.11
N ASP A 317 23.86 21.67 -4.48
CA ASP A 317 24.29 21.40 -5.87
C ASP A 317 23.11 21.06 -6.80
N VAL A 318 21.96 20.65 -6.24
CA VAL A 318 20.76 20.30 -7.01
C VAL A 318 19.90 21.53 -7.30
N PHE A 319 19.92 22.53 -6.42
CA PHE A 319 19.03 23.68 -6.46
C PHE A 319 19.81 25.00 -6.43
N PRO A 320 20.07 25.63 -7.59
CA PRO A 320 20.88 26.85 -7.70
C PRO A 320 20.12 28.13 -7.30
N TYR A 321 19.35 28.08 -6.20
CA TYR A 321 18.51 29.17 -5.72
C TYR A 321 18.81 29.47 -4.25
N PRO A 322 19.99 30.05 -3.93
CA PRO A 322 20.54 30.06 -2.58
C PRO A 322 19.61 30.73 -1.56
N TYR A 323 18.98 31.84 -1.92
CA TYR A 323 18.09 32.57 -1.03
C TYR A 323 16.78 31.80 -0.78
N MET A 324 16.19 31.24 -1.83
CA MET A 324 14.99 30.42 -1.71
C MET A 324 15.26 29.15 -0.90
N MET A 325 16.39 28.47 -1.12
CA MET A 325 16.75 27.25 -0.39
C MET A 325 16.99 27.52 1.10
N ASP A 326 17.70 28.59 1.44
CA ASP A 326 17.84 29.03 2.83
C ASP A 326 16.49 29.31 3.50
N MET A 327 15.63 30.09 2.83
CA MET A 327 14.30 30.42 3.34
C MET A 327 13.46 29.14 3.57
N LEU A 328 13.47 28.20 2.63
CA LEU A 328 12.73 26.94 2.77
C LEU A 328 13.31 26.07 3.90
N LYS A 329 14.64 26.04 4.09
CA LYS A 329 15.26 25.36 5.24
C LYS A 329 14.74 25.96 6.56
N ARG A 330 14.80 27.29 6.72
CA ARG A 330 14.26 27.99 7.90
C ARG A 330 12.77 27.75 8.11
N LEU A 331 11.98 27.76 7.05
CA LEU A 331 10.54 27.43 7.08
C LEU A 331 10.32 26.04 7.67
N THR A 332 11.07 25.02 7.24
CA THR A 332 10.92 23.66 7.78
C THR A 332 11.36 23.50 9.22
N LEU A 333 12.08 24.46 9.79
CA LEU A 333 12.55 24.45 11.19
C LEU A 333 11.62 25.20 12.14
N LEU A 334 10.54 25.82 11.65
CA LEU A 334 9.57 26.49 12.51
C LEU A 334 8.96 25.51 13.54
N PRO A 335 8.75 25.92 14.81
CA PRO A 335 8.23 25.05 15.86
C PRO A 335 6.89 24.38 15.52
N GLN A 336 5.99 25.10 14.82
CA GLN A 336 4.70 24.56 14.39
C GLN A 336 4.78 23.39 13.41
N PHE A 337 5.95 23.16 12.80
CA PHE A 337 6.20 22.05 11.88
C PHE A 337 7.11 20.98 12.48
N ALA A 338 7.46 21.05 13.77
CA ALA A 338 8.31 20.08 14.43
C ALA A 338 7.88 18.63 14.11
N HIS A 339 8.86 17.74 13.95
CA HIS A 339 8.59 16.35 13.60
C HIS A 339 7.82 15.67 14.73
N ILE A 340 6.68 15.07 14.41
CA ILE A 340 5.89 14.27 15.34
C ILE A 340 6.01 12.82 14.88
N GLU A 341 6.78 12.02 15.62
CA GLU A 341 6.84 10.57 15.39
C GLU A 341 5.46 9.99 15.66
N LYS A 342 4.88 9.33 14.64
CA LYS A 342 3.64 8.57 14.77
C LYS A 342 3.96 7.08 14.73
N PRO A 343 3.35 6.27 15.61
CA PRO A 343 3.45 4.81 15.50
C PRO A 343 3.05 4.32 14.11
N ALA A 344 3.70 3.26 13.63
CA ALA A 344 3.34 2.65 12.36
C ALA A 344 1.89 2.15 12.40
N ALA A 345 1.06 2.56 11.43
CA ALA A 345 -0.33 2.13 11.33
C ALA A 345 -0.41 0.68 10.82
N ASN A 346 -1.17 -0.19 11.51
CA ASN A 346 -1.39 -1.58 11.12
C ASN A 346 -2.30 -1.73 9.88
N ARG A 347 -2.04 -2.74 9.04
CA ARG A 347 -3.01 -3.17 8.02
C ARG A 347 -4.14 -3.91 8.73
N THR A 348 -5.39 -3.58 8.39
CA THR A 348 -6.60 -4.17 8.97
C THR A 348 -7.23 -5.24 8.07
N ASP A 349 -6.74 -5.39 6.83
CA ASP A 349 -7.27 -6.31 5.82
C ASP A 349 -6.68 -7.73 5.86
N GLY A 350 -5.76 -8.00 6.79
CA GLY A 350 -5.12 -9.31 6.95
C GLY A 350 -4.09 -9.68 5.87
N LEU A 351 -3.78 -8.76 4.94
CA LEU A 351 -2.85 -9.02 3.84
C LEU A 351 -1.39 -8.74 4.24
N LYS A 352 -0.49 -9.67 3.89
CA LYS A 352 0.97 -9.46 4.06
C LYS A 352 1.49 -8.42 3.07
N THR A 353 2.42 -7.60 3.53
CA THR A 353 3.17 -6.64 2.69
C THR A 353 4.54 -7.15 2.29
N ALA A 354 4.90 -8.34 2.78
CA ALA A 354 6.13 -9.04 2.48
C ALA A 354 6.23 -9.34 0.97
N GLU A 355 7.31 -8.86 0.36
CA GLU A 355 7.72 -9.15 -1.01
C GLU A 355 8.33 -10.56 -1.16
N LYS A 356 8.82 -11.14 -0.05
CA LYS A 356 9.48 -12.44 -0.01
C LYS A 356 8.88 -13.31 1.08
N ASP A 357 8.98 -14.62 0.91
CA ASP A 357 8.54 -15.56 1.95
C ASP A 357 9.58 -15.69 3.07
N VAL A 358 10.86 -15.48 2.76
CA VAL A 358 11.97 -15.54 3.71
C VAL A 358 12.84 -14.30 3.59
N TYR A 359 13.05 -13.64 4.72
CA TYR A 359 13.97 -12.50 4.86
C TYR A 359 15.21 -12.92 5.62
N LYS A 360 16.36 -12.33 5.26
CA LYS A 360 17.55 -12.41 6.10
C LYS A 360 17.36 -11.53 7.33
N ALA A 361 17.93 -11.94 8.46
CA ALA A 361 17.94 -11.13 9.67
C ALA A 361 18.46 -9.72 9.37
N ASN A 362 17.81 -8.70 9.92
CA ASN A 362 18.25 -7.33 9.76
C ASN A 362 19.42 -7.09 10.72
N PRO A 363 20.62 -6.74 10.22
CA PRO A 363 21.80 -6.54 11.08
C PRO A 363 21.62 -5.43 12.14
N LEU A 364 20.62 -4.56 11.97
CA LEU A 364 20.34 -3.44 12.86
C LEU A 364 19.38 -3.76 14.01
N ASP A 365 18.77 -4.96 14.04
CA ASP A 365 17.77 -5.30 15.06
C ASP A 365 18.37 -5.43 16.48
N GLY A 366 19.70 -5.42 16.61
CA GLY A 366 20.40 -5.54 17.90
C GLY A 366 20.24 -6.92 18.55
N PRO A 367 20.82 -7.13 19.74
CA PRO A 367 20.59 -8.35 20.50
C PRO A 367 19.14 -8.41 20.98
N ALA A 368 18.58 -9.62 21.07
CA ALA A 368 17.28 -9.83 21.70
C ALA A 368 17.30 -9.32 23.15
N THR A 369 16.18 -8.75 23.60
CA THR A 369 16.02 -8.33 25.00
C THR A 369 15.95 -9.54 25.93
N PHE A 370 16.31 -9.33 27.20
CA PHE A 370 16.25 -10.36 28.24
C PHE A 370 14.83 -10.88 28.44
N SER A 371 14.71 -12.19 28.67
CA SER A 371 13.45 -12.85 28.96
C SER A 371 13.03 -12.54 30.41
N LYS A 372 11.75 -12.31 30.67
CA LYS A 372 11.23 -12.13 32.04
C LYS A 372 11.37 -13.39 32.93
N TYR A 373 11.83 -14.50 32.35
CA TYR A 373 12.09 -15.78 33.01
C TYR A 373 13.58 -16.06 33.26
N ASP A 374 14.48 -15.21 32.73
CA ASP A 374 15.91 -15.36 32.99
C ASP A 374 16.17 -15.38 34.50
N GLY A 375 16.79 -16.45 35.00
CA GLY A 375 17.11 -16.65 36.42
C GLY A 375 15.97 -17.15 37.32
N LYS A 376 14.81 -17.58 36.77
CA LYS A 376 13.66 -18.06 37.56
C LYS A 376 13.61 -19.55 37.88
N GLY A 377 14.54 -20.36 37.36
CA GLY A 377 14.64 -21.80 37.66
C GLY A 377 15.04 -22.63 36.45
N PRO A 378 15.29 -23.94 36.62
CA PRO A 378 15.52 -24.86 35.50
C PRO A 378 14.25 -25.10 34.69
N LEU A 379 14.41 -25.56 33.45
CA LEU A 379 13.30 -25.99 32.60
C LEU A 379 12.72 -27.32 33.11
N VAL A 380 11.42 -27.36 33.36
CA VAL A 380 10.64 -28.58 33.59
C VAL A 380 9.73 -28.82 32.37
N VAL A 381 9.69 -30.05 31.87
CA VAL A 381 8.85 -30.42 30.73
C VAL A 381 7.66 -31.24 31.20
N ARG A 382 6.44 -30.91 30.77
CA ARG A 382 5.23 -31.69 31.05
C ARG A 382 4.76 -32.39 29.77
N VAL A 383 4.59 -33.70 29.83
CA VAL A 383 4.18 -34.53 28.69
C VAL A 383 2.87 -35.23 29.02
N PHE A 384 1.83 -34.98 28.22
CA PHE A 384 0.52 -35.57 28.43
C PHE A 384 0.18 -36.57 27.33
N SER A 385 -0.53 -37.63 27.68
CA SER A 385 -1.36 -38.36 26.72
C SER A 385 -2.83 -38.13 27.02
N PHE A 386 -3.64 -37.91 25.98
CA PHE A 386 -5.04 -37.56 26.16
C PHE A 386 -5.99 -38.15 25.09
N SER A 387 -7.29 -38.17 25.40
CA SER A 387 -8.36 -38.45 24.44
C SER A 387 -8.92 -37.16 23.84
N PHE A 388 -9.00 -37.08 22.50
CA PHE A 388 -9.71 -35.99 21.83
C PHE A 388 -11.20 -35.92 22.20
N LYS A 389 -11.81 -37.01 22.67
CA LYS A 389 -13.20 -36.99 23.17
C LYS A 389 -13.35 -36.22 24.48
N LYS A 390 -12.26 -36.00 25.21
CA LYS A 390 -12.23 -35.33 26.52
C LYS A 390 -11.54 -33.95 26.46
N GLY A 391 -11.25 -33.44 25.26
CA GLY A 391 -10.59 -32.15 25.05
C GLY A 391 -9.08 -32.19 25.27
N ILE A 392 -8.37 -31.12 24.89
CA ILE A 392 -6.92 -30.98 25.08
C ILE A 392 -6.63 -30.68 26.57
N PRO A 393 -5.53 -31.18 27.16
CA PRO A 393 -5.15 -30.83 28.53
C PRO A 393 -4.94 -29.32 28.71
N GLU A 394 -5.32 -28.80 29.88
CA GLU A 394 -5.20 -27.37 30.20
C GLU A 394 -3.73 -26.99 30.49
N ASP A 395 -3.30 -25.83 29.99
CA ASP A 395 -2.01 -25.24 30.37
C ASP A 395 -2.18 -24.27 31.54
N THR A 396 -1.79 -24.73 32.73
CA THR A 396 -1.87 -23.95 33.98
C THR A 396 -0.66 -23.03 34.20
N SER A 397 0.35 -23.05 33.33
CA SER A 397 1.59 -22.26 33.49
C SER A 397 1.45 -20.78 33.10
N GLY A 398 0.40 -20.44 32.35
CA GLY A 398 0.17 -19.08 31.84
C GLY A 398 1.11 -18.63 30.71
N ASN A 399 1.91 -19.55 30.16
CA ASN A 399 2.84 -19.28 29.03
C ASN A 399 2.18 -19.41 27.65
N GLY A 400 0.89 -19.76 27.59
CA GLY A 400 0.10 -19.74 26.36
C GLY A 400 0.10 -21.05 25.56
N GLY A 401 0.37 -22.20 26.20
CA GLY A 401 0.24 -23.53 25.63
C GLY A 401 1.54 -24.26 25.30
N GLY A 402 1.39 -25.52 24.92
CA GLY A 402 2.43 -26.42 24.45
C GLY A 402 2.07 -27.09 23.13
N TYR A 403 2.88 -28.04 22.67
CA TYR A 403 2.59 -28.78 21.44
C TYR A 403 1.48 -29.80 21.64
N VAL A 404 0.59 -29.91 20.66
CA VAL A 404 -0.45 -30.95 20.64
C VAL A 404 -0.29 -31.74 19.35
N PHE A 405 0.03 -33.03 19.48
CA PHE A 405 0.23 -33.93 18.35
C PHE A 405 -0.94 -34.91 18.23
N ASP A 406 -1.52 -35.00 17.03
CA ASP A 406 -2.59 -35.94 16.73
C ASP A 406 -2.00 -37.29 16.27
N CYS A 407 -2.09 -38.31 17.12
CA CYS A 407 -1.58 -39.64 16.84
C CYS A 407 -2.59 -40.50 16.06
N ARG A 408 -3.73 -39.95 15.61
CA ARG A 408 -4.80 -40.77 15.01
C ARG A 408 -4.48 -41.30 13.61
N SER A 409 -3.44 -40.79 12.95
CA SER A 409 -3.00 -41.24 11.64
C SER A 409 -2.33 -42.62 11.66
N THR A 410 -1.70 -43.03 12.77
CA THR A 410 -0.96 -44.29 12.85
C THR A 410 -1.87 -45.49 13.13
N HIS A 411 -1.40 -46.71 12.84
CA HIS A 411 -2.14 -47.94 13.08
C HIS A 411 -2.79 -48.03 14.47
N ASN A 412 -4.07 -48.41 14.49
CA ASN A 412 -4.95 -48.29 15.66
C ASN A 412 -5.11 -49.63 16.39
N PRO A 413 -4.45 -49.84 17.55
CA PRO A 413 -4.53 -51.10 18.28
C PRO A 413 -5.93 -51.39 18.80
N GLY A 414 -6.74 -50.36 19.08
CA GLY A 414 -8.11 -50.51 19.58
C GLY A 414 -9.08 -51.22 18.63
N ARG A 415 -8.68 -51.55 17.40
CA ARG A 415 -9.45 -52.39 16.47
C ARG A 415 -9.25 -53.89 16.67
N TYR A 416 -8.29 -54.30 17.51
CA TYR A 416 -7.93 -55.69 17.72
C TYR A 416 -8.25 -56.09 19.15
N GLU A 417 -8.98 -57.19 19.32
CA GLU A 417 -9.47 -57.64 20.63
C GLU A 417 -8.38 -57.83 21.69
N PRO A 418 -7.17 -58.37 21.36
CA PRO A 418 -6.09 -58.50 22.32
C PRO A 418 -5.61 -57.18 22.94
N TYR A 419 -5.73 -56.05 22.22
CA TYR A 419 -5.17 -54.77 22.64
C TYR A 419 -6.19 -53.86 23.35
N LYS A 420 -7.49 -54.16 23.26
CA LYS A 420 -8.56 -53.27 23.77
C LYS A 420 -8.49 -52.94 25.26
N LYS A 421 -7.93 -53.85 26.08
CA LYS A 421 -7.87 -53.71 27.56
C LYS A 421 -6.48 -53.33 28.08
N ILE A 422 -5.50 -53.20 27.20
CA ILE A 422 -4.12 -52.82 27.54
C ILE A 422 -3.78 -51.48 26.89
N THR A 423 -2.66 -50.88 27.25
CA THR A 423 -2.30 -49.49 26.96
C THR A 423 -1.04 -49.41 26.11
N GLY A 424 -0.66 -48.19 25.69
CA GLY A 424 0.59 -47.95 24.98
C GLY A 424 1.86 -48.19 25.80
N LEU A 425 1.74 -48.52 27.10
CA LEU A 425 2.86 -48.93 27.95
C LEU A 425 3.12 -50.44 27.90
N ASP A 426 2.18 -51.22 27.35
CA ASP A 426 2.25 -52.67 27.38
C ASP A 426 2.99 -53.21 26.15
N GLU A 427 3.95 -54.12 26.36
CA GLU A 427 4.80 -54.70 25.30
C GLU A 427 4.02 -55.18 24.05
N PRO A 428 2.85 -55.86 24.15
CA PRO A 428 2.11 -56.28 22.98
C PRO A 428 1.58 -55.12 22.13
N VAL A 429 1.26 -53.98 22.75
CA VAL A 429 0.82 -52.76 22.05
C VAL A 429 2.01 -52.02 21.47
N ILE A 430 3.12 -51.95 22.22
CA ILE A 430 4.38 -51.36 21.75
C ILE A 430 4.84 -52.04 20.46
N ARG A 431 4.99 -53.37 20.49
CA ARG A 431 5.37 -54.16 19.31
C ARG A 431 4.41 -53.97 18.15
N PHE A 432 3.10 -53.94 18.41
CA PHE A 432 2.10 -53.70 17.37
C PHE A 432 2.24 -52.31 16.74
N LEU A 433 2.49 -51.27 17.55
CA LEU A 433 2.66 -49.91 17.05
C LEU A 433 3.96 -49.75 16.24
N GLU A 434 4.99 -50.52 16.58
CA GLU A 434 6.30 -50.48 15.93
C GLU A 434 6.41 -51.39 14.69
N ASP A 435 5.52 -52.38 14.54
CA ASP A 435 5.62 -53.45 13.53
C ASP A 435 5.71 -52.93 12.08
N ASP A 436 4.96 -51.88 11.76
CA ASP A 436 4.97 -51.23 10.45
C ASP A 436 5.88 -50.00 10.37
N GLY A 437 6.48 -49.60 11.50
CA GLY A 437 7.30 -48.40 11.65
C GLY A 437 6.57 -47.06 11.59
N GLU A 438 5.24 -47.01 11.40
CA GLU A 438 4.50 -45.75 11.23
C GLU A 438 4.58 -44.86 12.47
N ILE A 439 4.46 -45.45 13.66
CA ILE A 439 4.55 -44.69 14.91
C ILE A 439 5.95 -44.08 15.11
N LEU A 440 6.99 -44.79 14.66
CA LEU A 440 8.37 -44.34 14.76
C LEU A 440 8.64 -43.21 13.76
N ASP A 441 8.13 -43.32 12.54
CA ASP A 441 8.22 -42.28 11.52
C ASP A 441 7.45 -41.01 11.91
N PHE A 442 6.33 -41.16 12.63
CA PHE A 442 5.62 -40.04 13.25
C PHE A 442 6.44 -39.38 14.38
N LEU A 443 7.11 -40.16 15.25
CA LEU A 443 7.88 -39.62 16.37
C LEU A 443 9.19 -38.93 15.94
N LYS A 444 9.83 -39.38 14.85
CA LYS A 444 11.08 -38.78 14.33
C LYS A 444 11.02 -37.24 14.16
N PRO A 445 10.05 -36.65 13.42
CA PRO A 445 9.93 -35.20 13.31
C PRO A 445 9.48 -34.54 14.61
N VAL A 446 8.71 -35.23 15.46
CA VAL A 446 8.32 -34.74 16.79
C VAL A 446 9.55 -34.56 17.68
N TYR A 447 10.46 -35.54 17.72
CA TYR A 447 11.72 -35.42 18.46
C TYR A 447 12.57 -34.26 17.95
N LYS A 448 12.73 -34.11 16.63
CA LYS A 448 13.47 -32.97 16.06
C LYS A 448 12.89 -31.63 16.48
N LEU A 449 11.56 -31.51 16.51
CA LEU A 449 10.88 -30.29 16.94
C LEU A 449 11.08 -30.05 18.45
N ALA A 450 10.90 -31.10 19.26
CA ALA A 450 11.03 -31.04 20.71
C ALA A 450 12.46 -30.68 21.13
N ASP A 451 13.45 -31.33 20.53
CA ASP A 451 14.89 -31.07 20.72
C ASP A 451 15.22 -29.60 20.48
N HIS A 452 14.79 -29.07 19.32
CA HIS A 452 15.04 -27.67 18.97
C HIS A 452 14.43 -26.72 20.01
N HIS A 453 13.24 -27.01 20.51
CA HIS A 453 12.56 -26.15 21.47
C HIS A 453 13.13 -26.26 22.87
N VAL A 454 13.47 -27.45 23.34
CA VAL A 454 14.15 -27.64 24.64
C VAL A 454 15.48 -26.88 24.66
N GLU A 455 16.30 -27.00 23.61
CA GLU A 455 17.56 -26.26 23.48
C GLU A 455 17.33 -24.74 23.52
N ARG A 456 16.35 -24.24 22.76
CA ARG A 456 16.01 -22.81 22.74
C ARG A 456 15.43 -22.31 24.06
N TYR A 457 14.64 -23.13 24.74
CA TYR A 457 14.02 -22.76 26.01
C TYR A 457 15.06 -22.66 27.12
N MET A 458 16.00 -23.62 27.17
CA MET A 458 17.16 -23.56 28.06
C MET A 458 18.03 -22.33 27.78
N GLN A 459 18.31 -22.02 26.51
CA GLN A 459 19.07 -20.82 26.12
C GLN A 459 18.40 -19.49 26.53
N ARG A 460 17.06 -19.47 26.59
CA ARG A 460 16.26 -18.26 26.88
C ARG A 460 15.69 -18.22 28.31
N GLY A 461 16.16 -19.12 29.19
CA GLY A 461 15.76 -19.17 30.59
C GLY A 461 14.29 -19.49 30.85
N PHE A 462 13.59 -20.18 29.94
CA PHE A 462 12.21 -20.61 30.21
C PHE A 462 12.18 -21.77 31.21
N THR A 463 11.16 -21.77 32.07
CA THR A 463 11.05 -22.72 33.19
C THR A 463 10.03 -23.83 32.97
N ASP A 464 9.16 -23.71 31.97
CA ASP A 464 8.10 -24.69 31.69
C ASP A 464 7.91 -24.85 30.17
N LEU A 465 7.74 -26.10 29.73
CA LEU A 465 7.37 -26.46 28.36
C LEU A 465 6.44 -27.67 28.37
N MET A 466 5.40 -27.65 27.55
CA MET A 466 4.39 -28.71 27.52
C MET A 466 4.33 -29.39 26.14
N PHE A 467 4.18 -30.72 26.15
CA PHE A 467 3.87 -31.54 24.98
C PHE A 467 2.65 -32.43 25.30
N SER A 468 1.77 -32.64 24.33
CA SER A 468 0.54 -33.42 24.50
C SER A 468 0.29 -34.29 23.28
N PHE A 469 0.02 -35.56 23.50
CA PHE A 469 -0.28 -36.53 22.45
C PHE A 469 -1.74 -36.96 22.55
N GLY A 470 -2.49 -36.75 21.48
CA GLY A 470 -3.91 -37.06 21.42
C GLY A 470 -4.18 -38.31 20.59
N CYS A 471 -5.04 -39.20 21.07
CA CYS A 471 -5.68 -40.20 20.22
C CYS A 471 -7.18 -40.30 20.52
N THR A 472 -7.92 -41.17 19.82
CA THR A 472 -9.37 -41.29 20.03
C THR A 472 -9.73 -41.68 21.46
N GLY A 473 -8.99 -42.64 22.05
CA GLY A 473 -9.29 -43.21 23.37
C GLY A 473 -8.40 -42.72 24.51
N GLY A 474 -7.29 -42.06 24.22
CA GLY A 474 -6.29 -41.70 25.24
C GLY A 474 -5.56 -42.91 25.85
N GLN A 475 -5.47 -44.03 25.11
CA GLN A 475 -5.08 -45.34 25.68
C GLN A 475 -3.84 -45.97 25.04
N HIS A 476 -3.72 -45.95 23.70
CA HIS A 476 -2.64 -46.66 23.01
C HIS A 476 -1.60 -45.71 22.42
N ARG A 477 -1.87 -45.20 21.21
CA ARG A 477 -0.95 -44.37 20.41
C ARG A 477 -0.47 -43.12 21.16
N SER A 478 -1.39 -42.45 21.86
CA SER A 478 -1.07 -41.26 22.66
C SER A 478 -0.21 -41.58 23.86
N VAL A 479 -0.48 -42.71 24.53
CA VAL A 479 0.24 -43.15 25.73
C VAL A 479 1.67 -43.52 25.34
N TYR A 480 1.82 -44.36 24.32
CA TYR A 480 3.12 -44.72 23.75
C TYR A 480 3.95 -43.49 23.37
N SER A 481 3.37 -42.58 22.59
CA SER A 481 4.08 -41.38 22.10
C SER A 481 4.50 -40.43 23.22
N ALA A 482 3.65 -40.25 24.23
CA ALA A 482 3.95 -39.42 25.39
C ALA A 482 5.11 -40.01 26.21
N GLN A 483 5.08 -41.31 26.47
CA GLN A 483 6.13 -41.99 27.20
C GLN A 483 7.48 -41.86 26.48
N HIS A 484 7.49 -42.18 25.19
CA HIS A 484 8.66 -42.14 24.34
C HIS A 484 9.29 -40.75 24.22
N LEU A 485 8.49 -39.68 24.15
CA LEU A 485 9.05 -38.31 24.13
C LEU A 485 9.66 -37.95 25.49
N ALA A 486 8.99 -38.31 26.58
CA ALA A 486 9.46 -37.95 27.91
C ALA A 486 10.81 -38.60 28.24
N GLU A 487 10.95 -39.88 27.90
CA GLU A 487 12.20 -40.64 28.04
C GLU A 487 13.30 -40.02 27.18
N HIS A 488 13.04 -39.77 25.89
CA HIS A 488 13.98 -39.12 24.97
C HIS A 488 14.51 -37.77 25.50
N LEU A 489 13.61 -36.90 25.98
CA LEU A 489 14.00 -35.58 26.50
C LEU A 489 14.81 -35.67 27.79
N ASN A 490 14.40 -36.54 28.73
CA ASN A 490 15.14 -36.74 29.98
C ASN A 490 16.51 -37.36 29.73
N GLU A 491 16.62 -38.34 28.83
CA GLU A 491 17.88 -38.98 28.46
C GLU A 491 18.85 -38.02 27.76
N LYS A 492 18.34 -37.22 26.81
CA LYS A 492 19.18 -36.36 26.00
C LYS A 492 19.64 -35.09 26.73
N TYR A 493 18.77 -34.49 27.53
CA TYR A 493 19.02 -33.16 28.13
C TYR A 493 19.16 -33.20 29.66
N GLY A 494 18.84 -34.31 30.33
CA GLY A 494 18.91 -34.43 31.79
C GLY A 494 17.91 -33.56 32.54
N ILE A 495 16.88 -33.05 31.86
CA ILE A 495 15.85 -32.17 32.45
C ILE A 495 14.77 -32.98 33.17
N GLU A 496 14.10 -32.34 34.14
CA GLU A 496 12.95 -32.94 34.81
C GLU A 496 11.75 -33.00 33.86
N VAL A 497 11.11 -34.17 33.77
CA VAL A 497 9.94 -34.39 32.91
C VAL A 497 8.78 -35.00 33.71
N HIS A 498 7.61 -34.36 33.68
CA HIS A 498 6.38 -34.85 34.30
C HIS A 498 5.49 -35.46 33.23
N ILE A 499 5.15 -36.74 33.35
CA ILE A 499 4.32 -37.49 32.42
C ILE A 499 2.94 -37.68 33.03
N THR A 500 1.88 -37.39 32.30
CA THR A 500 0.50 -37.62 32.73
C THR A 500 -0.29 -38.32 31.63
N HIS A 501 -0.65 -39.58 31.86
CA HIS A 501 -1.59 -40.31 31.00
C HIS A 501 -3.02 -40.11 31.49
N ARG A 502 -3.67 -39.05 31.01
CA ARG A 502 -4.91 -38.51 31.60
C ARG A 502 -6.04 -39.53 31.71
N GLU A 503 -6.34 -40.26 30.63
CA GLU A 503 -7.43 -41.25 30.66
C GLU A 503 -7.03 -42.56 31.34
N GLN A 504 -5.74 -42.80 31.58
CA GLN A 504 -5.27 -43.95 32.34
C GLN A 504 -5.13 -43.63 33.84
N GLY A 505 -5.21 -42.35 34.24
CA GLY A 505 -5.02 -41.92 35.62
C GLY A 505 -3.59 -42.14 36.14
N ILE A 506 -2.60 -42.14 35.24
CA ILE A 506 -1.20 -42.40 35.57
C ILE A 506 -0.41 -41.09 35.52
N GLU A 507 0.37 -40.82 36.58
CA GLU A 507 1.31 -39.70 36.66
C GLU A 507 2.70 -40.22 37.06
N GLN A 508 3.73 -39.71 36.39
CA GLN A 508 5.13 -40.10 36.62
C GLN A 508 6.04 -38.87 36.52
N THR A 509 7.09 -38.81 37.34
CA THR A 509 8.15 -37.81 37.23
C THR A 509 9.48 -38.47 36.93
N LEU A 510 10.07 -38.13 35.78
CA LEU A 510 11.46 -38.40 35.46
C LEU A 510 12.29 -37.26 36.04
N LYS A 511 13.08 -37.53 37.10
CA LYS A 511 13.92 -36.53 37.76
C LYS A 511 15.03 -36.05 36.83
N ALA A 512 15.50 -34.82 37.05
CA ALA A 512 16.71 -34.31 36.40
C ALA A 512 17.92 -35.22 36.72
N LYS A 513 18.82 -35.37 35.74
CA LYS A 513 20.00 -36.25 35.82
C LYS A 513 21.26 -35.51 36.23
#